data_AF-A0A7W0NWW2-F1
#
_entry.id   AF-A0A7W0NWW2-F1
#
_cell.length_a   1.000
_cell.length_b   1.000
_cell.length_c   1.000
_cell.angle_alpha   90.00
_cell.angle_beta   90.00
_cell.angle_gamma   90.00
#
_symmetry.space_group_name_H-M   'P 1'
#
loop_
_entity.id
_entity.type
_entity.pdbx_description
1 polymer ?
#
loop_
_entity_poly.entity_id
_entity_poly.type
_entity_poly.pdbx_seq_one_letter_code
_entity_poly.pdbx_strand_id
1 'polypeptide(L)'
;MTPSKRRLTVTVDPELVEAGNRAVAEGKADSLSGWVNGALEEKMHRDQQLAHLRAAIADYEREFGEITAAEIAAQQRADRQHAVVVRGRTTKARSRNKTRPPA
;
A
#
# COMPACT_ATOMS: atom_id res chain seq x y z
N MET A 1 4.38 -3.33 -31.20
CA MET A 1 4.91 -4.68 -30.91
C MET A 1 5.14 -4.76 -29.41
N THR A 2 4.45 -5.65 -28.69
CA THR A 2 4.72 -5.85 -27.26
C THR A 2 6.09 -6.53 -27.12
N PRO A 3 6.98 -6.04 -26.23
CA PRO A 3 8.27 -6.67 -26.03
C PRO A 3 8.06 -8.12 -25.56
N SER A 4 8.73 -9.06 -26.21
CA SER A 4 8.66 -10.46 -25.81
C SER A 4 9.28 -10.65 -24.43
N LYS A 5 8.61 -11.44 -23.58
CA LYS A 5 9.14 -11.83 -22.27
C LYS A 5 10.44 -12.62 -22.48
N ARG A 6 11.50 -12.30 -21.73
CA ARG A 6 12.79 -13.01 -21.76
C ARG A 6 12.84 -14.05 -20.64
N ARG A 7 13.42 -15.22 -20.92
CA ARG A 7 13.61 -16.28 -19.89
C ARG A 7 14.77 -15.91 -18.98
N LEU A 8 14.55 -16.03 -17.67
CA LEU A 8 15.53 -15.80 -16.62
C LEU A 8 15.57 -17.04 -15.70
N THR A 9 16.76 -17.56 -15.44
CA THR A 9 16.97 -18.63 -14.45
C THR A 9 17.55 -18.00 -13.18
N VAL A 10 16.86 -18.19 -12.05
CA VAL A 10 17.27 -17.66 -10.75
C VAL A 10 17.13 -18.73 -9.68
N THR A 11 17.97 -18.65 -8.65
CA THR A 11 17.76 -19.41 -7.41
C THR A 11 16.87 -18.56 -6.50
N VAL A 12 15.84 -19.17 -5.94
CA VAL A 12 14.87 -18.52 -5.05
C VAL A 12 14.71 -19.37 -3.80
N ASP A 13 14.37 -18.72 -2.69
CA ASP A 13 14.13 -19.43 -1.44
C ASP A 13 12.95 -20.40 -1.58
N PRO A 14 13.01 -21.59 -0.96
CA PRO A 14 11.94 -22.58 -1.04
C PRO A 14 10.57 -22.02 -0.63
N GLU A 15 10.53 -21.16 0.39
CA GLU A 15 9.31 -20.52 0.88
C GLU A 15 8.62 -19.65 -0.17
N LEU A 16 9.40 -19.01 -1.06
CA LEU A 16 8.86 -18.19 -2.14
C LEU A 16 8.26 -19.06 -3.25
N VAL A 17 8.86 -20.21 -3.52
CA VAL A 17 8.31 -21.20 -4.48
C VAL A 17 6.96 -21.71 -3.98
N GLU A 18 6.88 -22.07 -2.70
CA GLU A 18 5.64 -22.52 -2.07
C GLU A 18 4.55 -21.43 -2.08
N ALA A 19 4.92 -20.19 -1.74
CA ALA A 19 4.01 -19.06 -1.80
C ALA A 19 3.47 -18.80 -3.23
N GLY A 20 4.35 -18.90 -4.24
CA GLY A 20 3.97 -18.75 -5.63
C GLY A 20 3.06 -19.88 -6.13
N ASN A 21 3.37 -21.14 -5.79
CA ASN A 21 2.53 -22.29 -6.12
C ASN A 21 1.13 -22.16 -5.50
N ARG A 22 1.05 -21.72 -4.24
CA ARG A 22 -0.23 -21.45 -3.57
C ARG A 22 -1.00 -20.32 -4.27
N ALA A 23 -0.33 -19.23 -4.64
CA ALA A 23 -0.98 -18.13 -5.36
C ALA A 23 -1.57 -18.56 -6.72
N VAL A 24 -0.88 -19.45 -7.43
CA VAL A 24 -1.38 -20.04 -8.68
C VAL A 24 -2.57 -20.97 -8.40
N ALA A 25 -2.48 -21.84 -7.39
CA ALA A 25 -3.57 -22.73 -7.01
C ALA A 25 -4.84 -21.98 -6.56
N GLU A 26 -4.67 -20.82 -5.94
CA GLU A 26 -5.76 -19.92 -5.54
C GLU A 26 -6.28 -19.05 -6.71
N GLY A 27 -5.72 -19.17 -7.91
CA GLY A 27 -6.12 -18.39 -9.08
C GLY A 27 -5.73 -16.91 -9.03
N LYS A 28 -4.83 -16.51 -8.13
CA LYS A 28 -4.31 -15.14 -8.03
C LYS A 28 -3.33 -14.80 -9.14
N ALA A 29 -2.75 -15.82 -9.78
CA ALA A 29 -1.89 -15.68 -10.95
C ALA A 29 -2.03 -16.91 -11.85
N ASP A 30 -1.94 -16.73 -13.18
CA ASP A 30 -2.08 -17.82 -14.15
C ASP A 30 -0.88 -18.80 -14.16
N SER A 31 0.27 -18.35 -13.64
CA SER A 31 1.51 -19.13 -13.58
C SER A 31 2.51 -18.53 -12.60
N LEU A 32 3.52 -19.32 -12.22
CA LEU A 32 4.60 -18.84 -11.36
C LEU A 32 5.38 -17.67 -11.99
N SER A 33 5.61 -17.72 -13.31
CA SER A 33 6.25 -16.61 -14.03
C SER A 33 5.38 -15.36 -14.07
N GLY A 34 4.06 -15.51 -14.18
CA GLY A 34 3.10 -14.41 -14.04
C GLY A 34 3.14 -13.78 -12.64
N TRP A 35 3.16 -14.62 -11.60
CA TRP A 35 3.25 -14.17 -10.21
C TRP A 35 4.55 -13.41 -9.92
N VAL A 36 5.70 -13.96 -10.35
CA VAL A 36 7.01 -13.29 -10.21
C VAL A 36 7.05 -11.99 -11.00
N ASN A 37 6.52 -11.97 -12.23
CA ASN A 37 6.48 -10.76 -13.04
C ASN A 37 5.67 -9.64 -12.36
N GLY A 38 4.49 -9.96 -11.81
CA GLY A 38 3.69 -8.99 -11.06
C GLY A 38 4.42 -8.43 -9.84
N ALA A 39 5.08 -9.28 -9.04
CA ALA A 39 5.86 -8.84 -7.90
C ALA A 39 7.04 -7.92 -8.29
N LEU A 40 7.69 -8.20 -9.41
CA LEU A 40 8.77 -7.35 -9.94
C LEU A 40 8.26 -6.01 -10.46
N GLU A 41 7.10 -6.00 -11.14
CA GLU A 41 6.45 -4.76 -11.60
C GLU A 41 6.04 -3.87 -10.42
N GLU A 42 5.42 -4.45 -9.38
CA GLU A 42 5.06 -3.72 -8.16
C GLU A 42 6.29 -3.13 -7.47
N LYS A 43 7.36 -3.91 -7.35
CA LYS A 43 8.62 -3.43 -6.77
C LYS A 43 9.21 -2.29 -7.61
N MET A 44 9.28 -2.46 -8.92
CA MET A 44 9.80 -1.43 -9.83
C MET A 44 9.01 -0.12 -9.70
N HIS A 45 7.68 -0.19 -9.69
CA HIS A 45 6.83 0.99 -9.53
C HIS A 45 7.04 1.67 -8.18
N ARG A 46 7.13 0.89 -7.09
CA ARG A 46 7.41 1.43 -5.75
C ARG A 46 8.76 2.12 -5.69
N ASP A 47 9.80 1.49 -6.24
CA ASP A 47 11.15 2.05 -6.25
C ASP A 47 11.22 3.34 -7.08
N GLN A 48 10.53 3.39 -8.23
CA GLN A 48 10.40 4.60 -9.04
C GLN A 48 9.67 5.71 -8.28
N GLN A 49 8.55 5.42 -7.62
CA GLN A 49 7.81 6.42 -6.84
C GLN A 49 8.67 6.98 -5.70
N LEU A 50 9.39 6.12 -4.98
CA LEU A 50 10.31 6.55 -3.91
C LEU A 50 11.47 7.39 -4.45
N ALA A 51 12.00 7.06 -5.63
CA ALA A 51 13.05 7.86 -6.27
C ALA A 51 12.54 9.25 -6.64
N HIS A 52 11.34 9.36 -7.21
CA HIS A 52 10.72 10.65 -7.53
C HIS A 52 10.48 11.49 -6.27
N LEU A 53 9.97 10.88 -5.19
CA LEU A 53 9.76 11.58 -3.93
C LEU A 53 11.07 12.10 -3.33
N ARG A 54 12.15 11.29 -3.37
CA ARG A 54 13.48 11.72 -2.93
C ARG A 54 14.01 12.89 -3.75
N ALA A 55 13.83 12.85 -5.07
CA ALA A 55 14.24 13.94 -5.95
C ALA A 55 13.48 15.24 -5.62
N ALA A 56 12.15 15.15 -5.45
CA ALA A 56 11.33 16.31 -5.09
C ALA A 56 11.72 16.92 -3.73
N ILE A 57 12.02 16.09 -2.73
CA ILE A 57 12.51 16.55 -1.42
C ILE A 57 13.86 17.26 -1.58
N ALA A 58 14.81 16.65 -2.30
CA ALA A 58 16.12 17.25 -2.52
C ALA A 58 16.04 18.59 -3.29
N ASP A 59 15.14 18.70 -4.27
CA ASP A 59 14.91 19.95 -4.99
C ASP A 59 14.37 21.04 -4.07
N TYR A 60 13.41 20.71 -3.20
CA TYR A 60 12.88 21.62 -2.17
C TYR A 60 13.96 22.04 -1.17
N GLU A 61 14.73 21.09 -0.62
CA GLU A 61 15.74 21.37 0.39
C GLU A 61 16.88 22.24 -0.15
N ARG A 62 17.19 22.11 -1.44
CA ARG A 62 18.14 23.00 -2.11
C ARG A 62 17.64 24.44 -2.23
N GLU A 63 16.32 24.63 -2.39
CA GLU A 63 15.72 25.97 -2.51
C GLU A 63 15.44 26.62 -1.15
N PHE A 64 14.97 25.84 -0.18
CA PHE A 64 14.45 26.36 1.09
C PHE A 64 15.27 25.99 2.33
N GLY A 65 16.27 25.11 2.19
CA GLY A 65 17.03 24.53 3.31
C GLY A 65 16.51 23.16 3.74
N GLU A 66 17.32 22.45 4.54
CA GLU A 66 17.01 21.09 5.01
C GLU A 66 15.70 21.04 5.81
N ILE A 67 14.86 20.03 5.56
CA ILE A 67 13.65 19.80 6.35
C ILE A 67 14.04 19.03 7.61
N THR A 68 14.05 19.70 8.76
CA THR A 68 14.48 19.08 10.01
C THR A 68 13.37 18.28 10.70
N ALA A 69 13.76 17.28 11.49
CA ALA A 69 12.81 16.52 12.32
C ALA A 69 12.04 17.41 13.32
N ALA A 70 12.66 18.50 13.80
CA ALA A 70 12.03 19.45 14.71
C ALA A 70 10.92 20.25 14.02
N GLU A 71 11.15 20.69 12.78
CA GLU A 71 10.16 21.38 11.96
C GLU A 71 8.98 20.46 11.61
N ILE A 72 9.26 19.21 11.22
CA ILE A 72 8.21 18.21 10.98
C ILE A 72 7.34 18.02 12.23
N ALA A 73 7.95 17.89 13.41
CA ALA A 73 7.21 17.74 14.67
C ALA A 73 6.41 19.01 15.04
N ALA A 74 6.93 20.20 14.74
CA ALA A 74 6.22 21.45 14.93
C ALA A 74 5.00 21.54 14.00
N GLN A 75 5.18 21.21 12.71
CA GLN A 75 4.12 21.20 11.72
C GLN A 75 3.01 20.20 12.10
N GLN A 76 3.35 18.96 12.48
CA GLN A 76 2.38 17.96 12.93
C GLN A 76 1.57 18.40 14.17
N ARG A 77 2.13 19.26 15.03
CA ARG A 77 1.39 19.85 16.15
C ARG A 77 0.42 20.91 15.66
N ALA A 78 0.87 21.81 14.76
CA ALA A 78 0.02 22.82 14.16
C ALA A 78 -1.14 22.16 13.37
N ASP A 79 -0.86 21.17 12.53
CA ASP A 79 -1.87 20.45 11.75
C ASP A 79 -2.94 19.84 12.64
N ARG A 80 -2.56 19.23 13.77
CA ARG A 80 -3.51 18.70 14.76
C ARG A 80 -4.34 19.77 15.46
N GLN A 81 -3.75 20.94 15.73
CA GLN A 81 -4.49 22.07 16.32
C GLN A 81 -5.52 22.65 15.34
N HIS A 82 -5.23 22.61 14.05
CA HIS A 82 -6.11 23.12 13.00
C HIS A 82 -7.05 22.06 12.40
N ALA A 83 -6.91 20.79 12.77
CA ALA A 83 -7.72 19.71 12.26
C ALA A 83 -9.19 19.84 12.71
N VAL A 84 -10.13 19.87 11.76
CA VAL A 84 -11.56 19.83 12.03
C VAL A 84 -12.00 18.37 12.21
N VAL A 85 -12.45 18.02 13.41
CA VAL A 85 -12.92 16.65 13.72
C VAL A 85 -14.32 16.45 13.15
N VAL A 86 -14.43 15.69 12.07
CA VAL A 86 -15.73 15.23 11.54
C VAL A 86 -16.13 13.94 12.25
N ARG A 87 -17.01 14.03 13.25
CA ARG A 87 -17.64 12.83 13.85
C ARG A 87 -18.77 12.36 12.93
N GLY A 88 -18.63 11.15 12.38
CA GLY A 88 -19.69 10.46 11.66
C GLY A 88 -20.91 10.25 12.57
N ARG A 89 -22.12 10.47 12.02
CA ARG A 89 -23.38 10.31 12.74
C ARG A 89 -23.55 8.82 13.07
N THR A 90 -23.31 8.44 14.33
CA THR A 90 -23.59 7.09 14.82
C THR A 90 -25.08 6.82 14.61
N THR A 91 -25.43 5.91 13.71
CA THR A 91 -26.78 5.37 13.55
C THR A 91 -27.11 4.52 14.78
N LYS A 92 -27.55 5.21 15.84
CA LYS A 92 -27.99 4.57 17.09
C LYS A 92 -29.28 3.77 16.82
N ALA A 93 -29.16 2.46 17.00
CA ALA A 93 -30.20 1.52 17.43
C ALA A 93 -31.40 1.26 16.48
N ARG A 94 -31.17 0.41 15.47
CA ARG A 94 -32.18 -0.57 15.01
C ARG A 94 -31.93 -1.89 15.75
N SER A 95 -32.27 -1.96 17.03
CA SER A 95 -32.27 -3.22 17.77
C SER A 95 -33.30 -3.14 18.89
N ARG A 96 -34.15 -4.18 18.95
CA ARG A 96 -35.16 -4.52 19.96
C ARG A 96 -36.57 -3.96 19.74
N ASN A 97 -37.34 -4.68 18.92
CA ASN A 97 -38.53 -5.37 19.44
C ASN A 97 -39.00 -6.49 18.50
N LYS A 98 -38.61 -7.73 18.80
CA LYS A 98 -39.34 -8.95 18.39
C LYS A 98 -39.40 -9.87 19.62
N THR A 99 -40.45 -9.66 20.39
CA THR A 99 -40.98 -10.54 21.46
C THR A 99 -42.49 -10.39 21.29
N ARG A 100 -43.37 -11.40 21.20
CA ARG A 100 -43.39 -12.84 21.49
C ARG A 100 -44.71 -13.38 20.85
N PRO A 101 -44.84 -14.64 20.38
CA PRO A 101 -46.13 -15.16 19.92
C PRO A 101 -47.04 -15.53 21.11
N PRO A 102 -48.37 -15.35 21.02
CA PRO A 102 -49.31 -16.00 21.93
C PRO A 102 -49.72 -17.40 21.43
N ALA A 103 -50.12 -18.21 22.40
CA ALA A 103 -50.50 -19.62 22.34
C ALA A 103 -51.78 -19.89 21.55
#